data_AF-V4KH05-F1
#
_entry.id   AF-V4KH05-F1
#
_cell.length_a   1.000
_cell.length_b   1.000
_cell.length_c   1.000
_cell.angle_alpha   90.00
_cell.angle_beta   90.00
_cell.angle_gamma   90.00
#
_symmetry.space_group_name_H-M   'P 1'
#
loop_
_entity.id
_entity.type
_entity.pdbx_description
1 polymer ?
#
loop_
_entity_poly.entity_id
_entity_poly.type
_entity_poly.pdbx_seq_one_letter_code
_entity_poly.pdbx_strand_id
1 'polypeptide(L)'
;MSEEERPQEEMSEEQQEGVAVAYEETTPYGIKPREVYYMCLNCGYKISKSELEQYHTMMCPRCGYRIFIKIRAPSTLIAPRRVYAV
;
A
#
# COMPACT_ATOMS: atom_id res chain seq x y z
N MET A 1 44.03 -22.36 -32.81
CA MET A 1 42.60 -22.01 -32.74
C MET A 1 42.49 -21.03 -31.60
N SER A 2 42.35 -19.77 -31.98
CA SER A 2 42.32 -18.62 -31.09
C SER A 2 40.89 -18.49 -30.57
N GLU A 3 40.71 -18.56 -29.26
CA GLU A 3 39.43 -18.21 -28.65
C GLU A 3 39.61 -16.82 -28.02
N GLU A 4 39.08 -15.83 -28.73
CA GLU A 4 39.15 -14.40 -28.44
C GLU A 4 38.53 -14.06 -27.08
N GLU A 5 39.34 -13.43 -26.21
CA GLU A 5 38.91 -12.74 -25.00
C GLU A 5 38.00 -11.56 -25.37
N ARG A 6 36.77 -11.53 -24.82
CA ARG A 6 35.83 -10.42 -25.00
C ARG A 6 36.00 -9.36 -23.90
N PRO A 7 36.02 -8.05 -24.24
CA PRO A 7 36.27 -6.98 -23.27
C PRO A 7 35.09 -6.76 -22.32
N GLN A 8 35.39 -6.36 -21.08
CA GLN A 8 34.44 -5.86 -20.10
C GLN A 8 34.10 -4.40 -20.42
N GLU A 9 32.84 -4.12 -20.76
CA GLU A 9 32.32 -2.75 -20.83
C GLU A 9 31.73 -2.36 -19.47
N GLU A 10 32.34 -1.34 -18.89
CA GLU A 10 31.91 -0.61 -17.70
C GLU A 10 30.89 0.45 -18.12
N MET A 11 29.72 0.50 -17.49
CA MET A 11 28.73 1.62 -17.44
C MET A 11 27.57 1.10 -16.55
N SER A 12 26.96 1.83 -15.64
CA SER A 12 27.03 3.22 -15.20
C SER A 12 26.33 3.27 -13.83
N GLU A 13 26.83 4.09 -12.91
CA GLU A 13 26.18 4.39 -11.64
C GLU A 13 24.83 5.08 -11.88
N GLU A 14 23.72 4.40 -11.60
CA GLU A 14 22.44 5.04 -11.31
C GLU A 14 22.00 4.60 -9.92
N GLN A 15 22.32 5.46 -8.95
CA GLN A 15 21.73 5.44 -7.62
C GLN A 15 20.24 5.80 -7.69
N GLN A 16 19.53 5.33 -6.67
CA GLN A 16 18.26 5.82 -6.14
C GLN A 16 16.96 5.15 -6.62
N GLU A 17 16.56 4.21 -5.76
CA GLU A 17 15.30 4.13 -5.03
C GLU A 17 14.69 2.74 -5.14
N GLY A 18 14.73 2.04 -4.00
CA GLY A 18 14.29 0.68 -3.84
C GLY A 18 12.90 0.49 -4.44
N VAL A 19 12.87 -0.26 -5.53
CA VAL A 19 11.66 -0.88 -6.06
C VAL A 19 11.12 -1.76 -4.95
N ALA A 20 10.19 -1.23 -4.16
CA ALA A 20 9.37 -2.01 -3.27
C ALA A 20 8.68 -3.04 -4.16
N VAL A 21 9.18 -4.27 -4.07
CA VAL A 21 8.82 -5.40 -4.89
C VAL A 21 7.29 -5.49 -4.91
N ALA A 22 6.70 -5.17 -6.06
CA ALA A 22 5.27 -5.33 -6.28
C ALA A 22 4.99 -6.83 -6.32
N TYR A 23 4.73 -7.41 -5.15
CA TYR A 23 4.12 -8.73 -5.10
C TYR A 23 2.72 -8.58 -5.72
N GLU A 24 2.49 -9.21 -6.87
CA GLU A 24 1.16 -9.34 -7.45
C GLU A 24 0.34 -10.30 -6.58
N GLU A 25 -0.13 -9.81 -5.43
CA GLU A 25 -1.22 -10.44 -4.71
C GLU A 25 -2.52 -10.17 -5.46
N THR A 26 -2.74 -10.94 -6.53
CA THR A 26 -4.08 -11.12 -7.07
C THR A 26 -4.89 -11.81 -5.98
N THR A 27 -5.65 -11.00 -5.21
CA THR A 27 -6.58 -11.55 -4.22
C THR A 27 -7.45 -12.60 -4.89
N PRO A 28 -7.86 -13.68 -4.19
CA PRO A 28 -8.61 -14.81 -4.79
C PRO A 28 -9.94 -14.42 -5.47
N TYR A 29 -10.36 -13.15 -5.36
CA TYR A 29 -11.57 -12.60 -5.96
C TYR A 29 -11.31 -11.56 -7.05
N GLY A 30 -10.07 -11.42 -7.55
CA GLY A 30 -9.72 -10.44 -8.59
C GLY A 30 -9.90 -8.98 -8.14
N ILE A 31 -9.92 -8.73 -6.83
CA ILE A 31 -10.04 -7.39 -6.27
C ILE A 31 -8.67 -6.74 -6.38
N LYS A 32 -8.59 -5.67 -7.18
CA LYS A 32 -7.37 -4.84 -7.27
C LYS A 32 -6.97 -4.39 -5.86
N PRO A 33 -5.69 -4.55 -5.46
CA PRO A 33 -5.24 -4.07 -4.16
C PRO A 33 -5.49 -2.56 -4.08
N ARG A 34 -6.11 -2.12 -2.99
CA ARG A 34 -6.42 -0.71 -2.73
C ARG A 34 -5.97 -0.36 -1.33
N GLU A 35 -5.49 0.86 -1.20
CA GLU A 35 -5.21 1.43 0.12
C GLU A 35 -6.51 1.60 0.90
N VAL A 36 -6.51 1.02 2.10
CA VAL A 36 -7.61 1.11 3.06
C VAL A 36 -7.16 1.96 4.22
N TYR A 37 -7.97 2.96 4.56
CA TYR A 37 -7.75 3.84 5.70
C TYR A 37 -8.75 3.52 6.80
N TYR A 38 -8.25 3.42 8.02
CA TYR A 38 -9.02 3.24 9.23
C TYR A 38 -9.01 4.54 10.04
N MET A 39 -10.05 4.79 10.81
CA MET A 39 -10.12 5.93 11.72
C MET A 39 -10.43 5.45 13.12
N CYS A 40 -9.63 5.88 14.10
CA CYS A 40 -9.93 5.61 15.50
C CYS A 40 -11.19 6.37 15.92
N LEU A 41 -12.14 5.67 16.55
CA LEU A 41 -13.39 6.28 17.01
C LEU A 41 -13.20 7.26 18.17
N ASN A 42 -12.15 7.09 18.98
CA ASN A 42 -11.90 7.92 20.16
C ASN A 42 -11.11 9.19 19.82
N CYS A 43 -9.93 9.07 19.20
CA CYS A 43 -9.06 10.22 18.91
C CYS A 43 -9.17 10.76 17.48
N GLY A 44 -9.94 10.09 16.59
CA GLY A 44 -10.08 10.49 15.19
C GLY A 44 -8.84 10.28 14.31
N TYR A 45 -7.78 9.65 14.84
CA TYR A 45 -6.55 9.43 14.09
C TYR A 45 -6.79 8.49 12.90
N LYS A 46 -6.34 8.92 11.71
CA LYS A 46 -6.41 8.15 10.47
C LYS A 46 -5.16 7.27 10.39
N ILE A 47 -5.37 5.97 10.25
CA ILE A 47 -4.32 4.95 10.27
C ILE A 47 -4.38 4.19 8.94
N SER A 48 -3.23 3.99 8.32
CA SER A 48 -3.11 3.17 7.12
C SER A 48 -3.07 1.67 7.46
N LYS A 49 -3.34 0.80 6.48
CA LYS A 49 -3.24 -0.65 6.67
C LYS A 49 -1.83 -1.05 7.15
N SER A 50 -0.78 -0.49 6.55
CA SER A 50 0.62 -0.80 6.86
C SER A 50 1.02 -0.38 8.28
N GLU A 51 0.51 0.75 8.79
CA GLU A 51 0.73 1.16 10.19
C GLU A 51 0.08 0.19 11.19
N LEU A 52 -1.10 -0.33 10.87
CA LEU A 52 -1.84 -1.26 11.71
C LEU A 52 -1.18 -2.65 11.73
N GLU A 53 -0.61 -3.10 10.61
CA GLU A 53 0.08 -4.38 10.50
C GLU A 53 1.38 -4.46 11.32
N GLN A 54 1.97 -3.32 11.66
CA GLN A 54 3.15 -3.27 12.55
C GLN A 54 2.83 -3.71 13.98
N TYR A 55 1.58 -3.60 14.40
CA TYR A 55 1.15 -3.96 15.75
C TYR A 55 0.55 -5.36 15.78
N HIS A 56 0.93 -6.18 16.76
CA HIS A 56 0.34 -7.51 16.98
C HIS A 56 -1.16 -7.47 17.34
N THR A 57 -1.66 -6.32 17.76
CA THR A 57 -3.06 -6.14 18.15
C THR A 57 -3.64 -4.91 17.49
N MET A 58 -4.95 -4.93 17.22
CA MET A 58 -5.69 -3.80 16.66
C MET A 58 -5.82 -2.69 17.70
N MET A 59 -4.75 -1.90 17.88
CA MET A 59 -4.65 -0.84 18.88
C MET A 59 -4.26 0.48 18.22
N CYS A 60 -4.91 1.57 18.63
CA CYS A 60 -4.59 2.88 18.11
C CYS A 60 -3.23 3.34 18.69
N PRO A 61 -2.26 3.74 17.85
CA PRO A 61 -0.92 4.12 18.30
C PRO A 61 -0.91 5.42 19.14
N ARG A 62 -1.98 6.21 19.10
CA ARG A 62 -2.08 7.49 19.82
C ARG A 62 -2.76 7.38 21.18
N CYS A 63 -3.80 6.56 21.30
CA CYS A 63 -4.65 6.53 22.51
C CYS A 63 -4.92 5.14 23.08
N GLY A 64 -4.41 4.06 22.46
CA GLY A 64 -4.64 2.69 22.91
C GLY A 64 -6.05 2.13 22.67
N TYR A 65 -6.97 2.93 22.11
CA TYR A 65 -8.33 2.47 21.80
C TYR A 65 -8.33 1.45 20.66
N ARG A 66 -9.28 0.50 20.67
CA ARG A 66 -9.26 -0.69 19.80
C ARG A 66 -10.38 -0.73 18.75
N ILE A 67 -11.23 0.30 18.69
CA ILE A 67 -12.35 0.38 17.74
C ILE A 67 -12.00 1.35 16.61
N PHE A 68 -12.14 0.86 15.39
CA PHE A 68 -11.84 1.59 14.16
C PHE A 68 -13.02 1.60 13.19
N ILE A 69 -13.16 2.69 12.43
CA ILE A 69 -14.10 2.83 11.32
C ILE A 69 -13.30 2.75 10.02
N LYS A 70 -13.73 1.90 9.07
CA LYS A 70 -13.16 1.87 7.71
C LYS A 70 -13.67 3.07 6.92
N ILE A 71 -12.77 3.96 6.51
CA ILE A 71 -13.13 5.16 5.75
C ILE A 71 -13.35 4.77 4.28
N ARG A 72 -14.35 5.38 3.65
CA ARG A 72 -14.55 5.28 2.21
C ARG A 72 -13.35 5.91 1.50
N ALA A 73 -12.80 5.21 0.51
CA ALA A 73 -11.73 5.78 -0.29
C ALA A 73 -12.17 7.12 -0.94
N PRO A 74 -11.26 8.11 -1.00
CA PRO A 74 -11.56 9.43 -1.52
C PRO A 74 -12.00 9.38 -3.00
N SER A 75 -12.82 10.34 -3.41
CA SER A 75 -13.32 10.43 -4.79
C SER A 75 -12.23 10.66 -5.84
N THR A 76 -11.03 11.06 -5.41
CA THR A 76 -9.84 11.17 -6.27
C THR A 76 -9.37 9.82 -6.77
N LEU A 77 -9.51 8.76 -5.96
CA LEU A 77 -9.10 7.40 -6.31
C LEU A 77 -10.24 6.58 -6.95
N ILE A 78 -11.50 6.96 -6.68
CA ILE A 78 -12.69 6.20 -7.10
C ILE A 78 -13.75 7.16 -7.61
N ALA A 79 -14.22 6.93 -8.84
CA ALA A 79 -15.37 7.66 -9.38
C ALA A 79 -16.60 7.44 -8.46
N PRO A 80 -17.29 8.53 -8.05
CA PRO A 80 -18.47 8.41 -7.19
C PRO A 80 -19.55 7.57 -7.86
N ARG A 81 -20.18 6.68 -7.08
CA ARG A 81 -21.32 5.89 -7.57
C ARG A 81 -22.53 6.79 -7.74
N ARG A 82 -23.16 6.74 -8.92
CA ARG A 82 -24.46 7.37 -9.16
C ARG A 82 -25.53 6.57 -8.42
N VAL A 83 -26.24 7.22 -7.51
CA VAL A 83 -27.37 6.64 -6.77
C VAL A 83 -28.59 7.48 -7.11
N TYR A 84 -29.59 6.86 -7.74
CA TYR A 84 -30.85 7.52 -8.05
C TYR A 84 -31.76 7.46 -6.82
N ALA A 85 -32.38 8.59 -6.46
CA ALA A 85 -33.47 8.60 -5.49
C ALA A 85 -34.72 7.99 -6.15
N VAL A 86 -35.41 7.11 -5.43
CA VAL A 86 -36.68 6.49 -5.86
C VAL A 86 -37.83 7.40 -5.48
#